data_AF-A0A0D0BWG5-F1
#
_entry.id   AF-A0A0D0BWG5-F1
#
_cell.length_a   1.000
_cell.length_b   1.000
_cell.length_c   1.000
_cell.angle_alpha   90.00
_cell.angle_beta   90.00
_cell.angle_gamma   90.00
#
_symmetry.space_group_name_H-M   'P 1'
#
loop_
_entity.id
_entity.type
_entity.pdbx_description
1 polymer ?
#
loop_
_entity_poly.entity_id
_entity_poly.type
_entity_poly.pdbx_seq_one_letter_code
_entity_poly.pdbx_strand_id
1 'polypeptide(L)'
;LPSVRAIRNHTSTVKITPTIGPITFETITKNICSVAIKPHMSAGLTTLHGVSLLTDETALDEAATYHPVENGVGGYCWKHAGNVYPFLDTYEAAERLASKLSLGEVHLGKEMLAVVAHCFGEDGTVQARSL
;
A
#
# COMPACT_ATOMS: atom_id res chain seq x y z
N LEU A 1 7.94 24.32 15.61
CA LEU A 1 7.84 23.09 14.78
C LEU A 1 8.80 22.05 15.34
N PRO A 2 8.36 20.81 15.62
CA PRO A 2 9.25 19.76 16.10
C PRO A 2 10.33 19.44 15.05
N SER A 3 11.50 19.00 15.51
CA SER A 3 12.58 18.60 14.60
C SER A 3 12.21 17.32 13.85
N VAL A 4 12.76 17.13 12.64
CA VAL A 4 12.60 15.87 11.87
C VAL A 4 13.00 14.65 12.69
N ARG A 5 14.00 14.82 13.57
CA ARG A 5 14.46 13.78 14.51
C ARG A 5 13.41 13.48 15.58
N ALA A 6 12.75 14.50 16.13
CA ALA A 6 11.66 14.34 17.08
C ALA A 6 10.44 13.67 16.43
N ILE A 7 10.13 14.02 15.17
CA ILE A 7 9.07 13.35 14.41
C ILE A 7 9.42 11.87 14.21
N ARG A 8 10.62 11.54 13.70
CA ARG A 8 11.04 10.13 13.50
C ARG A 8 11.04 9.29 14.78
N ASN A 9 11.37 9.89 15.93
CA ASN A 9 11.42 9.17 17.20
C ASN A 9 10.05 9.00 17.87
N HIS A 10 9.07 9.86 17.55
CA HIS A 10 7.74 9.85 18.17
C HIS A 10 6.59 9.52 17.20
N THR A 11 6.89 9.26 15.92
CA THR A 11 5.90 8.78 14.95
C THR A 11 6.12 7.31 14.65
N SER A 12 5.05 6.53 14.80
CA SER A 12 4.99 5.15 14.30
C SER A 12 5.13 5.19 12.78
N THR A 13 6.35 4.93 12.29
CA THR A 13 6.60 4.91 10.85
C THR A 13 6.15 3.57 10.29
N VAL A 14 5.07 3.57 9.50
CA VAL A 14 4.65 2.40 8.74
C VAL A 14 5.36 2.45 7.38
N LYS A 15 6.29 1.52 7.16
CA LYS A 15 6.90 1.36 5.83
C LYS A 15 5.92 0.60 4.94
N ILE A 16 5.35 1.29 3.96
CA ILE A 16 4.54 0.67 2.92
C ILE A 16 5.48 0.31 1.76
N THR A 17 5.57 -0.98 1.44
CA THR A 17 6.26 -1.45 0.24
C THR A 17 5.21 -1.68 -0.84
N PRO A 18 5.22 -0.92 -1.95
CA PRO A 18 4.31 -1.18 -3.06
C PRO A 18 4.60 -2.55 -3.65
N THR A 19 3.54 -3.29 -4.00
CA THR A 19 3.70 -4.55 -4.74
C THR A 19 3.73 -4.23 -6.23
N ILE A 20 4.80 -4.64 -6.91
CA ILE A 20 4.91 -4.54 -8.36
C ILE A 20 4.37 -5.83 -8.97
N GLY A 21 3.22 -5.75 -9.65
CA GLY A 21 2.56 -6.88 -10.29
C GLY A 21 1.09 -7.05 -9.87
N PRO A 22 0.46 -8.18 -10.25
CA PRO A 22 -0.94 -8.44 -9.92
C PRO A 22 -1.17 -8.49 -8.41
N ILE A 23 -2.27 -7.87 -7.96
CA ILE A 23 -2.73 -8.00 -6.57
C ILE A 23 -3.31 -9.41 -6.39
N THR A 24 -2.68 -10.23 -5.54
CA THR A 24 -3.13 -11.59 -5.26
C THR A 24 -3.87 -11.68 -3.92
N PHE A 25 -4.75 -12.68 -3.79
CA PHE A 25 -5.44 -12.97 -2.53
C PHE A 25 -4.45 -13.22 -1.37
N GLU A 26 -3.33 -13.88 -1.65
CA GLU A 26 -2.26 -14.09 -0.68
C GLU A 26 -1.68 -12.76 -0.19
N THR A 27 -1.43 -11.82 -1.10
CA THR A 27 -0.90 -10.49 -0.77
C THR A 27 -1.90 -9.69 0.08
N ILE A 28 -3.19 -9.74 -0.27
CA ILE A 28 -4.26 -9.11 0.51
C ILE A 28 -4.31 -9.71 1.92
N THR A 29 -4.32 -11.04 2.02
CA THR A 29 -4.38 -11.74 3.30
C THR A 29 -3.17 -11.40 4.17
N LYS A 30 -1.97 -11.41 3.59
CA LYS A 30 -0.74 -11.04 4.29
C LYS A 30 -0.78 -9.59 4.80
N ASN A 31 -1.29 -8.66 3.99
CA ASN A 31 -1.43 -7.26 4.36
C ASN A 31 -2.41 -7.10 5.53
N ILE A 32 -3.61 -7.68 5.45
CA ILE A 32 -4.61 -7.67 6.54
C ILE A 32 -4.01 -8.26 7.83
N CYS A 33 -3.37 -9.43 7.72
CA CYS A 33 -2.71 -10.07 8.86
C CYS A 33 -1.63 -9.17 9.49
N SER A 34 -0.84 -8.48 8.67
CA SER A 34 0.26 -7.63 9.15
C SER A 34 -0.20 -6.31 9.76
N VAL A 35 -1.28 -5.72 9.22
CA VAL A 35 -1.75 -4.37 9.60
C VAL A 35 -2.81 -4.43 10.69
N ALA A 36 -3.74 -5.39 10.64
CA ALA A 36 -4.84 -5.49 11.58
C ALA A 36 -4.59 -6.56 12.66
N ILE A 37 -4.32 -7.80 12.25
CA ILE A 37 -4.36 -8.95 13.18
C ILE A 37 -3.13 -9.01 14.10
N LYS A 38 -1.91 -9.04 13.54
CA LYS A 38 -0.67 -9.21 14.32
C LYS A 38 -0.43 -8.09 15.35
N PRO A 39 -0.66 -6.80 15.02
CA PRO A 39 -0.52 -5.73 16.01
C PRO A 39 -1.49 -5.89 17.20
N HIS A 40 -2.73 -6.32 16.94
CA HIS A 40 -3.71 -6.57 18.01
C HIS A 40 -3.31 -7.73 18.91
N MET A 41 -2.88 -8.86 18.32
CA MET A 41 -2.37 -9.99 19.11
C MET A 41 -1.15 -9.59 19.96
N SER A 42 -0.28 -8.73 19.42
CA SER A 42 0.91 -8.24 20.13
C SER A 42 0.56 -7.25 21.26
N ALA A 43 -0.55 -6.54 21.15
CA ALA A 43 -1.08 -5.63 22.18
C ALA A 43 -1.84 -6.36 23.30
N GLY A 44 -1.97 -7.69 23.24
CA GLY A 44 -2.72 -8.48 24.22
C GLY A 44 -4.25 -8.34 24.09
N LEU A 45 -4.72 -7.73 23.00
CA LEU A 45 -6.14 -7.61 22.67
C LEU A 45 -6.60 -8.91 22.02
N THR A 46 -7.20 -9.80 22.81
CA THR A 46 -7.59 -11.16 22.38
C THR A 46 -9.02 -11.24 21.86
N THR A 47 -9.86 -10.28 22.22
CA THR A 47 -11.26 -10.21 21.83
C THR A 47 -11.44 -9.13 20.75
N LEU A 48 -11.47 -9.56 19.49
CA LEU A 48 -11.76 -8.69 18.35
C LEU A 48 -13.29 -8.66 18.18
N HIS A 49 -13.95 -7.55 18.49
CA HIS A 49 -15.43 -7.47 18.43
C HIS A 49 -15.98 -6.93 17.10
N GLY A 50 -15.13 -6.39 16.22
CA GLY A 50 -15.49 -6.07 14.85
C GLY A 50 -14.38 -5.35 14.09
N VAL A 51 -14.41 -5.42 12.76
CA VAL A 51 -13.54 -4.65 11.86
C VAL A 51 -14.40 -3.94 10.82
N SER A 52 -14.27 -2.63 10.73
CA SER A 52 -14.79 -1.83 9.63
C SER A 52 -13.68 -1.59 8.61
N LEU A 53 -13.97 -1.79 7.33
CA LEU A 53 -13.10 -1.40 6.23
C LEU A 53 -13.67 -0.11 5.63
N LEU A 54 -12.89 0.97 5.68
CA LEU A 54 -13.20 2.23 5.06
C LEU A 54 -12.36 2.35 3.80
N THR A 55 -13.01 2.60 2.68
CA THR A 55 -12.36 2.74 1.37
C THR A 55 -12.60 4.14 0.83
N ASP A 56 -11.56 4.76 0.29
CA ASP A 56 -11.67 6.02 -0.42
C ASP A 56 -10.76 6.01 -1.65
N GLU A 57 -11.12 6.77 -2.68
CA GLU A 57 -10.36 6.90 -3.91
C GLU A 57 -9.83 8.33 -4.03
N THR A 58 -8.54 8.46 -4.32
CA THR A 58 -7.91 9.75 -4.56
C THR A 58 -7.28 9.79 -5.94
N ALA A 59 -7.41 10.93 -6.63
CA ALA A 59 -6.77 11.12 -7.92
C ALA A 59 -5.23 11.19 -7.75
N LEU A 60 -4.52 10.59 -8.69
CA LEU A 60 -3.07 10.64 -8.78
C LEU A 60 -2.66 11.45 -10.02
N ASP A 61 -1.50 12.10 -9.93
CA ASP A 61 -0.80 12.55 -11.12
C ASP A 61 -0.36 11.32 -11.93
N GLU A 62 -0.75 11.28 -13.21
CA GLU A 62 -0.42 10.18 -14.11
C GLU A 62 1.10 10.16 -14.41
N ALA A 63 1.86 9.43 -13.59
CA ALA A 63 3.30 9.31 -13.73
C ALA A 63 3.77 7.86 -13.52
N ALA A 64 4.66 7.40 -14.39
CA ALA A 64 5.41 6.17 -14.15
C ALA A 64 6.46 6.40 -13.06
N THR A 65 6.56 5.48 -12.11
CA THR A 65 7.54 5.56 -11.02
C THR A 65 8.59 4.47 -11.16
N TYR A 66 9.87 4.84 -11.09
CA TYR A 66 10.94 3.85 -11.04
C TYR A 66 11.17 3.38 -9.61
N HIS A 67 11.24 2.05 -9.43
CA HIS A 67 11.47 1.37 -8.17
C HIS A 67 12.85 0.67 -8.23
N PRO A 68 13.90 1.29 -7.65
CA PRO A 68 15.27 0.82 -7.83
C PRO A 68 15.55 -0.55 -7.20
N VAL A 69 14.85 -0.91 -6.12
CA VAL A 69 15.07 -2.17 -5.39
C VAL A 69 14.70 -3.37 -6.26
N GLU A 70 13.61 -3.22 -7.00
CA GLU A 70 13.08 -4.24 -7.90
C GLU A 70 13.58 -4.07 -9.34
N ASN A 71 14.29 -2.97 -9.63
CA ASN A 71 14.61 -2.52 -10.99
C ASN A 71 13.35 -2.50 -11.88
N GLY A 72 12.24 -2.01 -11.33
CA GLY A 72 10.92 -2.07 -11.95
C GLY A 72 10.29 -0.70 -12.14
N VAL A 73 9.30 -0.64 -13.01
CA VAL A 73 8.45 0.54 -13.23
C VAL A 73 7.07 0.25 -12.65
N GLY A 74 6.56 1.21 -11.88
CA GLY A 74 5.24 1.21 -11.26
C GLY A 74 4.39 2.36 -11.76
N GLY A 75 3.27 2.60 -11.08
CA GLY A 75 2.32 3.66 -11.44
C GLY A 75 1.37 3.26 -12.58
N TYR A 76 1.22 1.97 -12.88
CA TYR A 76 0.24 1.49 -13.85
C TYR A 76 -1.16 1.38 -13.25
N CYS A 77 -2.17 1.58 -14.08
CA CYS A 77 -3.54 1.28 -13.69
C CYS A 77 -3.67 -0.22 -13.36
N TRP A 78 -4.31 -0.54 -12.23
CA TRP A 78 -4.38 -1.91 -11.71
C TRP A 78 -5.02 -2.90 -12.69
N LYS A 79 -5.99 -2.44 -13.50
CA LYS A 79 -6.69 -3.25 -14.51
C LYS A 79 -5.78 -3.77 -15.62
N HIS A 80 -4.75 -3.00 -15.99
CA HIS A 80 -3.85 -3.35 -17.10
C HIS A 80 -2.42 -3.64 -16.63
N ALA A 81 -2.11 -3.43 -15.35
CA ALA A 81 -0.79 -3.73 -14.78
C ALA A 81 -0.36 -5.20 -15.00
N GLY A 82 -1.31 -6.13 -15.03
CA GLY A 82 -1.03 -7.55 -15.32
C GLY A 82 -0.67 -7.85 -16.78
N ASN A 83 -0.87 -6.91 -17.71
CA ASN A 83 -0.62 -7.10 -19.14
C ASN A 83 0.80 -6.72 -19.56
N VAL A 84 1.61 -6.21 -18.63
CA VAL A 84 3.00 -5.81 -18.85
C VAL A 84 3.95 -6.57 -17.95
N TYR A 85 5.14 -6.79 -18.47
CA TYR A 85 6.28 -7.17 -17.66
C TYR A 85 6.94 -5.88 -17.15
N PRO A 86 6.90 -5.58 -15.84
CA PRO A 86 7.23 -4.26 -15.32
C PRO A 86 8.72 -4.04 -15.03
N PHE A 87 9.57 -5.05 -15.25
CA PHE A 87 10.98 -5.01 -14.88
C PHE A 87 11.87 -4.56 -16.04
N LEU A 88 12.93 -3.81 -15.73
CA LEU A 88 13.90 -3.24 -16.68
C LEU A 88 15.21 -4.04 -16.68
N ASP A 89 15.10 -5.36 -16.75
CA ASP A 89 16.19 -6.33 -16.75
C ASP A 89 16.84 -6.51 -18.13
N THR A 90 16.11 -6.25 -19.22
CA THR A 90 16.67 -6.21 -20.58
C THR A 90 16.25 -4.96 -21.36
N TYR A 91 16.99 -4.64 -22.43
CA TYR A 91 16.65 -3.56 -23.34
C TYR A 91 15.29 -3.80 -24.03
N GLU A 92 15.03 -5.04 -24.46
CA GLU A 92 13.78 -5.44 -25.11
C GLU A 92 12.59 -5.33 -24.16
N ALA A 93 12.79 -5.63 -22.86
CA ALA A 93 11.77 -5.43 -21.84
C ALA A 93 11.39 -3.95 -21.71
N ALA A 94 12.39 -3.06 -21.70
CA ALA A 94 12.19 -1.61 -21.67
C ALA A 94 11.50 -1.08 -22.93
N GLU A 95 11.93 -1.50 -24.12
CA GLU A 95 11.29 -1.11 -25.39
C GLU A 95 9.84 -1.58 -25.47
N ARG A 96 9.57 -2.83 -25.10
CA ARG A 96 8.21 -3.38 -25.12
C ARG A 96 7.29 -2.63 -24.16
N LEU A 97 7.80 -2.27 -22.98
CA LEU A 97 7.06 -1.49 -21.99
C LEU A 97 6.73 -0.08 -22.54
N ALA A 98 7.72 0.61 -23.11
CA ALA A 98 7.52 1.92 -23.73
C ALA A 98 6.51 1.85 -24.90
N SER A 99 6.61 0.82 -25.75
CA SER A 99 5.69 0.59 -26.86
C SER A 99 4.25 0.40 -26.37
N LYS A 100 4.04 -0.47 -25.36
CA LYS A 100 2.71 -0.71 -24.78
C LYS A 100 2.08 0.54 -24.15
N LEU A 101 2.89 1.38 -23.51
CA LEU A 101 2.45 2.69 -23.01
C LEU A 101 2.06 3.62 -24.16
N SER A 102 2.88 3.68 -25.22
CA SER A 102 2.61 4.55 -26.37
C SER A 102 1.37 4.16 -27.17
N LEU A 103 1.06 2.86 -27.22
CA LEU A 103 -0.12 2.30 -27.89
C LEU A 103 -1.39 2.33 -27.03
N GLY A 104 -1.27 2.70 -25.74
CA GLY A 104 -2.41 2.67 -24.81
C GLY A 104 -2.86 1.25 -24.42
N GLU A 105 -2.03 0.23 -24.62
CA GLU A 105 -2.32 -1.12 -24.13
C GLU A 105 -2.18 -1.23 -22.61
N VAL A 106 -1.35 -0.35 -22.04
CA VAL A 106 -1.27 -0.09 -20.60
C VAL A 106 -1.28 1.42 -20.39
N HIS A 107 -1.99 1.85 -19.35
CA HIS A 107 -2.07 3.25 -18.95
C HIS A 107 -1.53 3.44 -17.54
N LEU A 108 -1.12 4.67 -17.25
CA LEU A 108 -0.77 5.10 -15.91
C LEU A 108 -2.02 5.13 -15.02
N GLY A 109 -1.84 4.86 -13.74
CA GLY A 109 -2.90 4.93 -12.75
C GLY A 109 -3.34 6.36 -12.57
N LYS A 110 -4.65 6.60 -12.68
CA LYS A 110 -5.28 7.91 -12.45
C LYS A 110 -5.79 8.07 -11.03
N GLU A 111 -6.02 6.95 -10.36
CA GLU A 111 -6.72 6.86 -9.09
C GLU A 111 -5.98 5.85 -8.21
N MET A 112 -5.92 6.14 -6.91
CA MET A 112 -5.44 5.26 -5.87
C MET A 112 -6.57 4.96 -4.90
N LEU A 113 -6.83 3.68 -4.65
CA LEU A 113 -7.72 3.24 -3.59
C LEU A 113 -6.95 3.16 -2.27
N ALA A 114 -7.35 3.97 -1.29
CA ALA A 114 -6.91 3.87 0.08
C ALA A 114 -7.91 3.02 0.88
N VAL A 115 -7.41 2.04 1.63
CA VAL A 115 -8.24 1.21 2.51
C VAL A 115 -7.70 1.31 3.94
N VAL A 116 -8.58 1.68 4.87
CA VAL A 116 -8.30 1.74 6.31
C VAL A 116 -9.12 0.66 7.01
N ALA A 117 -8.46 -0.13 7.85
CA ALA A 117 -9.12 -1.05 8.76
C ALA A 117 -9.25 -0.39 10.14
N HIS A 118 -10.49 -0.28 10.63
CA HIS A 118 -10.80 0.21 11.97
C HIS A 118 -11.40 -0.93 12.80
N CYS A 119 -10.70 -1.33 13.85
CA CYS A 119 -11.20 -2.32 14.80
C CYS A 119 -12.02 -1.63 15.90
N PHE A 120 -13.09 -2.28 16.36
CA PHE A 120 -13.95 -1.73 17.42
C PHE A 120 -14.44 -2.81 18.39
N GLY A 121 -14.91 -2.35 19.55
CA GLY A 121 -15.41 -3.18 20.66
C GLY A 121 -14.30 -3.82 21.50
N GLU A 122 -13.11 -3.21 21.53
CA GLU A 122 -12.09 -3.55 22.53
C GLU A 122 -12.60 -3.14 23.91
N ASP A 123 -12.72 -4.10 24.83
CA ASP A 123 -13.05 -3.84 26.24
C ASP A 123 -11.83 -3.25 26.97
N GLY A 124 -11.44 -2.04 26.59
CA GLY A 124 -10.52 -1.18 27.29
C GLY A 124 -11.31 -0.05 27.92
N THR A 125 -11.53 -0.11 29.24
CA THR A 125 -11.91 1.08 30.00
C THR A 125 -10.87 2.15 29.72
N VAL A 126 -11.28 3.22 29.03
CA VAL A 126 -10.46 4.42 28.89
C VAL A 126 -10.37 5.02 30.29
N GLN A 127 -9.34 4.65 31.07
CA GLN A 127 -8.90 5.53 32.15
C GLN A 127 -8.36 6.78 31.49
N ALA A 128 -9.21 7.80 31.41
CA ALA A 128 -8.80 9.16 31.16
C ALA A 128 -7.73 9.51 32.21
N ARG A 129 -6.45 9.45 31.83
CA ARG A 129 -5.42 10.16 32.57
C ARG A 129 -5.67 11.63 32.32
N SER A 130 -6.33 12.28 33.27
CA SER A 130 -6.39 13.72 33.42
C SER A 130 -4.97 14.29 33.32
N LEU A 131 -4.80 15.26 32.42
CA LEU A 131 -3.65 16.17 32.37
C LEU A 131 -3.46 16.89 33.71
#